data_AF-A0AAJ0M9Y1-F1
#
_entry.id   AF-A0AAJ0M9Y1-F1
#
_cell.length_a   1.000
_cell.length_b   1.000
_cell.length_c   1.000
_cell.angle_alpha   90.00
_cell.angle_beta   90.00
_cell.angle_gamma   90.00
#
_symmetry.space_group_name_H-M   'P 1'
#
loop_
_entity.id
_entity.type
_entity.pdbx_description
1 polymer ?
#
loop_
_entity_poly.entity_id
_entity_poly.type
_entity_poly.pdbx_seq_one_letter_code
_entity_poly.pdbx_strand_id
1 'polypeptide(L)'
;MLSRAALRVAPRQTASGLVARRGFQTTRAQLSSPYHYPEGPYTNIPFNPKTKWFAFRYWGFMAVGFGAPFGIAAWQTYRPRS
;
A
#
# COMPACT_ATOMS: atom_id res chain seq x y z
N MET A 1 26.33 -44.42 -32.97
CA MET A 1 25.77 -44.75 -31.65
C MET A 1 25.71 -43.49 -30.80
N LEU A 2 24.62 -43.34 -30.04
CA LEU A 2 24.05 -42.12 -29.44
C LEU A 2 24.96 -41.25 -28.52
N SER A 3 24.71 -39.93 -28.62
CA SER A 3 24.49 -38.93 -27.54
C SER A 3 25.71 -38.40 -26.75
N ARG A 4 25.75 -37.17 -26.25
CA ARG A 4 24.67 -36.27 -25.76
C ARG A 4 24.92 -34.82 -26.16
N ALA A 5 23.93 -34.22 -26.82
CA ALA A 5 23.69 -32.79 -26.76
C ALA A 5 23.41 -32.36 -25.31
N ALA A 6 23.62 -31.06 -25.04
CA ALA A 6 23.32 -30.31 -23.81
C ALA A 6 24.42 -30.26 -22.73
N LEU A 7 25.42 -29.41 -22.97
CA LEU A 7 26.11 -28.70 -21.90
C LEU A 7 25.86 -27.18 -22.02
N ARG A 8 24.59 -26.77 -21.95
CA ARG A 8 24.20 -25.36 -21.74
C ARG A 8 23.04 -25.28 -20.76
N VAL A 9 23.25 -25.77 -19.55
CA VAL A 9 22.45 -25.36 -18.38
C VAL A 9 23.41 -25.14 -17.23
N ALA A 10 24.12 -24.01 -17.27
CA ALA A 10 24.42 -23.32 -16.02
C ALA A 10 23.16 -22.50 -15.72
N PRO A 11 22.48 -22.70 -14.57
CA PRO A 11 21.29 -21.95 -14.25
C PRO A 11 21.67 -20.48 -14.11
N ARG A 12 21.39 -19.68 -15.15
CA ARG A 12 21.28 -18.22 -15.06
C ARG A 12 19.99 -17.88 -14.29
N GLN A 13 19.85 -18.39 -13.08
CA GLN A 13 18.64 -18.28 -12.26
C GLN A 13 18.87 -17.61 -10.90
N THR A 14 20.05 -17.03 -10.64
CA THR A 14 20.37 -16.51 -9.30
C THR A 14 21.07 -15.14 -9.30
N ALA A 15 20.86 -14.29 -10.31
CA ALA A 15 21.25 -12.87 -10.23
C ALA A 15 20.05 -11.92 -10.20
N SER A 16 18.93 -12.28 -10.85
CA SER A 16 17.70 -11.46 -10.87
C SER A 16 16.85 -11.61 -9.60
N GLY A 17 16.98 -12.71 -8.86
CA GLY A 17 16.22 -12.96 -7.62
C GLY A 17 16.80 -12.33 -6.34
N LEU A 18 18.09 -11.98 -6.33
CA LEU A 18 18.75 -11.37 -5.16
C LEU A 18 18.55 -9.84 -5.11
N VAL A 19 18.36 -9.19 -6.26
CA VAL A 19 18.14 -7.73 -6.33
C VAL A 19 16.69 -7.36 -6.00
N ALA A 20 15.72 -8.25 -6.25
CA ALA A 20 14.31 -8.02 -5.92
C ALA A 20 14.00 -8.07 -4.41
N ARG A 21 14.91 -8.56 -3.56
CA ARG A 21 14.70 -8.68 -2.10
C ARG A 21 15.24 -7.50 -1.30
N ARG A 22 16.03 -6.61 -1.89
CA ARG A 22 16.30 -5.30 -1.29
C ARG A 22 15.18 -4.39 -1.72
N GLY A 23 14.08 -4.41 -0.96
CA GLY A 23 13.02 -3.40 -1.12
C GLY A 23 13.69 -2.04 -1.13
N PHE A 24 13.70 -1.39 -2.29
CA PHE A 24 14.36 -0.11 -2.49
C PHE A 24 13.49 0.95 -1.81
N GLN A 25 13.58 1.02 -0.48
CA GLN A 25 12.86 1.99 0.33
C GLN A 25 13.61 3.32 0.21
N THR A 26 12.94 4.35 -0.28
CA THR A 26 13.50 5.72 -0.31
C THR A 26 13.52 6.36 1.08
N THR A 27 12.78 5.77 2.02
CA THR A 27 12.68 6.24 3.41
C THR A 27 13.89 5.78 4.21
N ARG A 28 14.66 6.73 4.76
CA ARG A 28 15.72 6.43 5.73
C ARG A 28 15.12 5.85 7.01
N ALA A 29 15.79 4.88 7.63
CA ALA A 29 15.39 4.35 8.93
C ALA A 29 15.48 5.45 10.00
N GLN A 30 14.37 5.73 10.69
CA GLN A 30 14.33 6.67 11.81
C GLN A 30 14.58 5.92 13.13
N LEU A 31 15.86 5.70 13.45
CA LEU A 31 16.30 4.92 14.62
C LEU A 31 16.45 5.77 15.91
N SER A 32 16.13 7.06 15.87
CA SER A 32 16.37 8.00 16.97
C SER A 32 15.30 8.01 18.07
N SER A 33 14.20 7.27 17.89
CA SER A 33 13.11 7.22 18.87
C SER A 33 13.43 6.21 19.98
N PRO A 34 13.33 6.60 21.27
CA PRO A 34 13.39 5.65 22.39
C PRO A 34 12.27 4.60 22.35
N TYR A 35 11.19 4.87 21.62
CA TYR A 35 10.07 3.94 21.41
C TYR A 35 10.25 3.17 20.08
N HIS A 36 10.16 1.84 20.15
CA HIS A 36 10.24 0.95 19.00
C HIS A 36 8.84 0.80 18.36
N TYR A 37 8.64 1.45 17.22
CA TYR A 37 7.39 1.29 16.47
C TYR A 37 7.38 -0.04 15.70
N PRO A 38 6.21 -0.64 15.49
CA PRO A 38 6.09 -1.80 14.63
C PRO A 38 6.64 -1.49 13.23
N GLU A 39 7.50 -2.36 12.73
CA GLU A 39 8.08 -2.27 11.40
C GLU A 39 7.42 -3.28 10.45
N GLY A 40 7.41 -2.95 9.15
CA GLY A 40 6.89 -3.82 8.10
C GLY A 40 5.64 -3.28 7.37
N PRO A 41 5.08 -4.05 6.43
CA PRO A 41 3.91 -3.63 5.67
C PRO A 41 2.73 -3.32 6.60
N TYR A 42 2.03 -2.22 6.31
CA TYR A 42 0.84 -1.76 7.03
C TYR A 42 1.09 -1.21 8.45
N THR A 43 2.33 -1.12 8.92
CA THR A 43 2.63 -0.52 10.23
C THR A 43 2.75 1.00 10.19
N ASN A 44 2.80 1.59 9.00
CA ASN A 44 2.96 3.02 8.75
C ASN A 44 1.65 3.75 8.37
N ILE A 45 0.51 3.06 8.41
CA ILE A 45 -0.80 3.63 8.05
C ILE A 45 -1.72 3.67 9.27
N PRO A 46 -2.52 4.73 9.44
CA PRO A 46 -3.36 4.93 10.62
C PRO A 46 -4.66 4.11 10.60
N PHE A 47 -4.79 3.12 9.71
CA PHE A 47 -5.99 2.30 9.58
C PHE A 47 -5.63 0.84 9.29
N ASN A 48 -6.52 -0.08 9.66
CA ASN A 48 -6.31 -1.52 9.47
C ASN A 48 -6.97 -2.02 8.16
N PRO A 49 -6.19 -2.38 7.12
CA PRO A 49 -6.72 -2.88 5.86
C PRO A 49 -7.14 -4.36 5.90
N LYS A 50 -6.81 -5.10 6.96
CA LYS A 50 -7.05 -6.55 7.06
C LYS A 50 -8.45 -6.91 7.59
N THR A 51 -9.28 -5.92 7.90
CA THR A 51 -10.64 -6.17 8.38
C THR A 51 -11.56 -6.61 7.23
N LYS A 52 -12.49 -7.54 7.48
CA LYS A 52 -13.50 -7.95 6.48
C LYS A 52 -14.37 -6.80 5.95
N TRP A 53 -14.41 -5.69 6.70
CA TRP A 53 -15.16 -4.48 6.37
C TRP A 53 -14.30 -3.39 5.71
N PHE A 54 -13.04 -3.67 5.37
CA PHE A 54 -12.13 -2.66 4.85
C PHE A 54 -12.69 -1.96 3.61
N ALA A 55 -13.20 -2.72 2.64
CA ALA A 55 -13.76 -2.15 1.41
C ALA A 55 -14.90 -1.16 1.70
N PHE A 56 -15.83 -1.53 2.59
CA PHE A 56 -16.93 -0.66 2.98
C PHE A 56 -16.44 0.62 3.66
N ARG A 57 -15.51 0.50 4.61
CA ARG A 57 -14.95 1.66 5.35
C ARG A 57 -14.17 2.59 4.43
N TYR A 58 -13.37 2.01 3.53
CA TYR A 58 -12.57 2.75 2.56
C TYR A 58 -13.46 3.55 1.60
N TRP A 59 -14.43 2.88 0.96
CA TRP A 59 -15.35 3.56 0.03
C TRP A 59 -16.28 4.54 0.74
N GLY A 60 -16.72 4.23 1.96
CA GLY A 60 -17.48 5.17 2.78
C GLY A 60 -16.70 6.45 3.07
N PHE A 61 -15.43 6.34 3.47
CA PHE A 61 -14.56 7.50 3.67
C PHE A 61 -14.42 8.33 2.40
N MET A 62 -14.18 7.68 1.25
CA MET A 62 -14.05 8.38 -0.04
C MET A 62 -15.35 9.06 -0.45
N ALA A 63 -16.50 8.38 -0.32
CA ALA A 63 -17.80 8.92 -0.66
C ALA A 63 -18.18 10.14 0.21
N VAL A 64 -17.88 10.09 1.51
CA VAL A 64 -18.13 11.23 2.41
C VAL A 64 -17.22 12.41 2.06
N GLY A 65 -15.92 12.18 1.88
CA GLY A 65 -14.99 13.25 1.52
C GLY A 65 -15.33 13.91 0.17
N PHE A 66 -15.66 13.09 -0.83
CA PHE A 66 -16.08 13.57 -2.15
C PHE A 66 -17.45 14.26 -2.11
N GLY A 67 -18.41 13.71 -1.36
CA GLY A 67 -19.78 14.20 -1.28
C GLY A 67 -19.96 15.44 -0.41
N ALA A 68 -19.04 15.70 0.52
CA ALA A 68 -19.16 16.78 1.50
C ALA A 68 -19.38 18.17 0.85
N PRO A 69 -18.61 18.61 -0.17
CA PRO A 69 -18.86 19.89 -0.84
C PRO A 69 -20.27 20.03 -1.42
N PHE A 70 -20.81 18.95 -2.02
CA PHE A 70 -22.15 18.95 -2.64
C PHE A 70 -23.26 18.99 -1.59
N GLY A 71 -23.12 18.21 -0.51
CA GLY A 71 -24.06 18.24 0.61
C GLY A 71 -24.10 19.62 1.28
N ILE A 72 -22.93 20.24 1.45
CA ILE A 72 -22.83 21.61 1.96
C ILE A 72 -23.50 22.60 0.99
N ALA A 73 -23.23 22.50 -0.32
CA ALA A 73 -23.84 23.39 -1.30
C ALA A 73 -25.37 23.30 -1.30
N ALA A 74 -25.92 22.08 -1.25
CA ALA A 74 -27.37 21.87 -1.14
C ALA A 74 -27.92 22.51 0.15
N TRP A 75 -27.28 22.27 1.30
CA TRP A 75 -27.68 22.87 2.57
C TRP A 75 -27.67 24.41 2.50
N GLN A 76 -26.61 25.00 1.96
CA GLN A 76 -26.49 26.45 1.79
C GLN A 76 -27.57 27.02 0.86
N THR A 77 -28.00 26.24 -0.13
CA THR A 77 -29.04 26.63 -1.09
C THR A 77 -30.44 26.62 -0.47
N TYR A 78 -30.75 25.60 0.34
CA TYR A 78 -32.09 25.39 0.87
C TYR A 78 -32.30 25.87 2.31
N ARG A 79 -31.23 26.23 3.04
CA ARG A 79 -31.38 26.76 4.39
C ARG A 79 -32.17 28.09 4.36
N PRO A 80 -33.10 28.31 5.30
CA PRO A 80 -33.79 29.60 5.42
C PRO A 80 -32.77 30.73 5.65
N ARG A 81 -32.98 31.87 4.99
CA ARG A 81 -32.29 33.11 5.35
C ARG A 81 -33.12 33.81 6.43
N SER A 82 -32.67 33.73 7.67
CA SER A 82 -33.14 34.59 8.77
C SER A 82 -32.51 35.97 8.66
#